data_AF-A0A0C1JD33-F1
#
_entry.id   AF-A0A0C1JD33-F1
#
_cell.length_a   1.000
_cell.length_b   1.000
_cell.length_c   1.000
_cell.angle_alpha   90.00
_cell.angle_beta   90.00
_cell.angle_gamma   90.00
#
_symmetry.space_group_name_H-M   'P 1'
#
loop_
_entity.id
_entity.type
_entity.pdbx_description
1 polymer ?
#
loop_
_entity_poly.entity_id
_entity_poly.type
_entity_poly.pdbx_seq_one_letter_code
_entity_poly.pdbx_strand_id
1 'polypeptide(L)' 'MVRQKYLNNIIEQGNRFIKHRITPMLGFTSFDSAASALAGIELVNMIRKGQFTPGLSSFQLFVQLVG' A
#
# COMPACT_ATOMS: atom_id res chain seq x y z
N MET A 1 -26.10 -3.87 -13.54
CA MET A 1 -25.70 -4.94 -12.60
C MET A 1 -24.22 -5.33 -12.71
N VAL A 2 -23.68 -5.62 -13.91
CA VAL A 2 -22.27 -6.07 -14.08
C VAL A 2 -21.22 -5.03 -13.66
N ARG A 3 -21.44 -3.74 -13.98
CA ARG A 3 -20.47 -2.66 -13.67
C ARG A 3 -20.29 -2.42 -12.16
N GLN A 4 -21.38 -2.44 -11.40
CA GLN A 4 -21.34 -2.30 -9.93
C GLN A 4 -20.59 -3.47 -9.29
N LYS A 5 -20.83 -4.72 -9.75
CA LYS A 5 -20.14 -5.90 -9.24
C LYS A 5 -18.63 -5.85 -9.52
N TYR A 6 -18.22 -5.37 -10.69
CA TYR A 6 -16.81 -5.20 -11.05
C TYR A 6 -16.11 -4.17 -10.16
N LEU A 7 -16.72 -2.98 -9.98
CA LEU A 7 -16.20 -1.92 -9.11
C LEU A 7 -16.08 -2.40 -7.66
N ASN A 8 -17.10 -3.11 -7.16
CA ASN A 8 -17.08 -3.66 -5.81
C ASN A 8 -15.94 -4.65 -5.63
N ASN A 9 -15.70 -5.51 -6.63
CA ASN A 9 -14.63 -6.50 -6.55
C ASN A 9 -13.23 -5.86 -6.52
N ILE A 10 -13.01 -4.75 -7.23
CA ILE A 10 -11.75 -3.99 -7.16
C ILE A 10 -11.55 -3.40 -5.75
N ILE A 11 -12.59 -2.76 -5.21
CA ILE A 11 -12.54 -2.14 -3.88
C ILE A 11 -12.32 -3.21 -2.79
N GLU A 12 -13.08 -4.31 -2.85
CA GLU A 12 -12.95 -5.43 -1.91
C GLU A 12 -11.56 -6.06 -1.96
N GLN A 13 -10.96 -6.19 -3.16
CA GLN A 13 -9.63 -6.74 -3.31
C GLN A 13 -8.56 -5.85 -2.68
N GLY A 14 -8.65 -4.53 -2.89
CA GLY A 14 -7.77 -3.55 -2.24
C GLY A 14 -7.86 -3.61 -0.72
N ASN A 15 -9.09 -3.61 -0.19
CA ASN A 15 -9.34 -3.72 1.24
C ASN A 15 -8.85 -5.05 1.82
N ARG A 16 -8.98 -6.17 1.08
CA ARG A 16 -8.50 -7.49 1.51
C ARG A 16 -6.98 -7.52 1.63
N PHE A 17 -6.26 -6.89 0.71
CA PHE A 17 -4.80 -6.79 0.78
C PHE A 17 -4.34 -6.02 2.02
N ILE A 18 -4.96 -4.86 2.27
CA ILE A 18 -4.67 -4.04 3.46
C ILE A 18 -4.98 -4.83 4.73
N LYS A 19 -6.18 -5.43 4.82
CA LYS A 19 -6.59 -6.28 5.95
C LYS A 19 -5.58 -7.39 6.22
N HIS A 20 -5.14 -8.11 5.18
CA HIS A 20 -4.19 -9.19 5.33
C HIS A 20 -2.84 -8.74 5.92
N ARG A 21 -2.38 -7.53 5.60
CA ARG A 21 -1.14 -6.96 6.17
C ARG A 21 -1.30 -6.52 7.62
N ILE A 22 -2.46 -6.00 8.00
CA ILE A 22 -2.72 -5.47 9.35
C ILE A 22 -3.24 -6.53 10.33
N THR A 23 -3.90 -7.61 9.88
CA THR A 23 -4.41 -8.70 10.73
C THR A 23 -3.37 -9.30 11.68
N PRO A 24 -2.09 -9.53 11.29
CA PRO A 24 -1.09 -10.02 12.23
C PRO A 24 -0.58 -8.95 13.23
N MET A 25 -0.99 -7.69 13.10
CA MET A 25 -0.61 -6.59 14.01
C MET A 25 -1.66 -6.42 15.11
N LEU A 26 -1.26 -5.90 16.29
CA LEU A 26 -2.17 -5.56 17.41
C LEU A 26 -3.07 -4.33 17.15
N GLY A 27 -3.22 -3.94 15.88
CA GLY A 27 -3.86 -2.69 15.47
C GLY A 27 -2.94 -1.47 15.57
N PHE A 28 -3.47 -0.32 15.17
CA PHE A 28 -2.79 0.97 15.26
C PHE A 28 -3.28 1.72 16.50
N THR A 29 -2.36 2.35 17.23
CA THR A 29 -2.68 3.12 18.45
C THR A 29 -3.25 4.51 18.15
N SER A 30 -3.01 5.04 16.95
CA SER A 30 -3.56 6.33 16.48
C SER A 30 -3.86 6.30 14.99
N PHE A 31 -4.71 7.23 14.53
CA PHE A 31 -5.01 7.41 13.11
C PHE A 31 -3.78 7.85 12.32
N ASP A 32 -2.93 8.71 12.91
CA ASP A 32 -1.67 9.13 12.28
C ASP A 32 -0.75 7.94 12.04
N SER A 33 -0.61 7.04 13.03
CA SER A 33 0.19 5.81 12.87
C SER A 33 -0.38 4.90 11.78
N ALA A 34 -1.70 4.76 11.71
CA ALA A 34 -2.36 3.99 10.66
C ALA A 34 -2.11 4.62 9.27
N ALA A 35 -2.24 5.94 9.15
CA ALA A 35 -2.04 6.67 7.91
C ALA A 35 -0.59 6.55 7.41
N SER A 36 0.40 6.73 8.28
CA SER A 36 1.82 6.55 7.93
C SER A 36 2.14 5.12 7.50
N ALA A 37 1.58 4.11 8.19
CA ALA A 37 1.77 2.71 7.83
C ALA A 37 1.16 2.37 6.48
N LEU A 38 -0.06 2.83 6.20
CA LEU A 38 -0.72 2.65 4.91
C LEU A 38 0.06 3.34 3.79
N ALA A 39 0.51 4.58 3.99
CA ALA A 39 1.34 5.31 3.03
C ALA A 39 2.65 4.57 2.73
N GLY A 40 3.31 4.01 3.74
CA GLY A 40 4.50 3.18 3.55
C GLY A 40 4.23 1.89 2.75
N ILE A 41 3.11 1.22 3.01
CA ILE A 41 2.70 0.03 2.24
C ILE A 41 2.45 0.39 0.78
N GLU A 42 1.76 1.51 0.52
CA GLU A 42 1.50 1.99 -0.84
C GLU A 42 2.80 2.37 -1.56
N LEU A 43 3.69 3.11 -0.90
CA LEU A 43 5.00 3.51 -1.43
C LEU A 43 5.82 2.31 -1.90
N VAL A 44 5.95 1.28 -1.05
CA VAL A 44 6.67 0.05 -1.42
C VAL A 44 6.01 -0.65 -2.60
N ASN A 45 4.67 -0.63 -2.68
CA ASN A 45 3.95 -1.21 -3.81
C ASN A 45 4.20 -0.44 -5.12
N MET A 46 4.28 0.89 -5.06
CA MET A 46 4.59 1.75 -6.21
C MET A 46 6.04 1.51 -6.69
N ILE A 47 7.00 1.39 -5.76
CA ILE A 47 8.39 1.02 -6.07
C ILE A 47 8.45 -0.35 -6.75
N ARG A 48 7.77 -1.37 -6.19
CA ARG A 48 7.71 -2.73 -6.78
C ARG A 48 7.09 -2.74 -8.18
N LYS A 49 6.15 -1.85 -8.46
CA LYS A 49 5.51 -1.71 -9.78
C LYS A 49 6.36 -0.93 -10.78
N GLY A 50 7.51 -0.38 -10.39
CA GLY A 50 8.35 0.43 -11.26
C GLY A 50 7.70 1.76 -11.64
N GLN A 51 6.86 2.33 -10.76
CA GLN A 51 6.19 3.61 -11.02
C GLN A 51 7.10 4.83 -10.81
N PHE A 52 8.35 4.60 -10.42
CA PHE A 52 9.36 5.63 -10.21
C PHE A 52 10.49 5.50 -11.24
N THR A 53 11.36 6.51 -11.29
CA THR A 53 12.45 6.64 -12.27
C THR A 53 13.32 5.38 -12.36
N PRO A 54 13.57 4.86 -13.58
CA PRO A 54 14.43 3.70 -13.78
C PRO A 54 15.90 4.03 -13.48
N GLY A 55 16.63 3.07 -12.92
CA GLY A 55 18.09 3.17 -12.67
C GLY A 55 18.52 3.15 -11.21
N LEU A 56 17.57 3.27 -10.27
CA LEU A 56 17.83 3.10 -8.84
C LEU A 56 17.32 1.75 -8.36
N SER A 57 18.04 1.13 -7.43
CA SER A 57 17.54 -0.08 -6.78
C SER A 57 16.31 0.25 -5.92
N SER A 58 15.41 -0.72 -5.75
CA SER A 58 14.19 -0.55 -4.94
C SER A 58 14.48 -0.03 -3.53
N PHE A 59 15.61 -0.45 -2.95
CA PHE A 59 16.05 0.01 -1.63
C PHE A 59 16.56 1.46 -1.66
N GLN A 60 17.35 1.84 -2.66
CA GLN A 60 17.80 3.23 -2.81
C GLN A 60 16.63 4.19 -3.03
N LEU A 61 15.65 3.80 -3.85
CA LEU A 61 14.41 4.55 -4.03
C LEU A 61 13.63 4.71 -2.72
N PHE A 62 13.53 3.64 -1.93
CA PHE A 62 12.88 3.70 -0.63
C PHE A 62 13.58 4.68 0.32
N VAL A 63 14.91 4.60 0.43
CA VAL A 63 15.69 5.50 1.28
C VAL A 63 15.56 6.96 0.84
N GLN A 64 15.54 7.24 -0.46
CA GLN A 64 15.38 8.60 -0.99
C GLN A 64 13.98 9.20 -0.75
N LEU A 65 12.95 8.37 -0.64
CA LEU A 65 11.57 8.83 -0.49
C LEU A 65 11.13 8.92 0.98
N VAL A 66 11.83 8.22 1.88
CA VAL A 66 11.50 8.14 3.31
C VAL A 66 12.51 8.85 4.21
N GLY A 67 13.76 8.99 3.76
CA GLY A 67 14.82 9.74 4.45
C GLY A 67 14.73 11.24 4.21
#